data_AF-A0A8S3TTJ3-F1
#
_entry.id   AF-A0A8S3TTJ3-F1
#
_cell.length_a   1.000
_cell.length_b   1.000
_cell.length_c   1.000
_cell.angle_alpha   90.00
_cell.angle_beta   90.00
_cell.angle_gamma   90.00
#
_symmetry.space_group_name_H-M   'P 1'
#
loop_
_entity.id
_entity.type
_entity.pdbx_description
1 polymer ?
#
loop_
_entity_poly.entity_id
_entity_poly.type
_entity_poly.pdbx_seq_one_letter_code
_entity_poly.pdbx_strand_id
1 'polypeptide(L)'
;MRQNLMNYGKVFTKYPKDPYVKKHFYKLYREYNKSRKVKQKTYKNNLLQELETLHDNNPSLYWKILSNLQEKHTDTNENCITPSMWLKHFQGLNEGKEHFLSRINELEGKLKSLENVKCYNELDFPIPESEIVDAISKIKKNKSPVFLREHGFPVMENTM
;
A
#
# COMPACT_ATOMS: atom_id res chain seq x y z
N MET A 1 -24.23 1.66 17.54
CA MET A 1 -23.82 0.31 17.05
C MET A 1 -23.14 0.33 15.68
N ARG A 2 -23.76 0.82 14.60
CA ARG A 2 -23.12 0.87 13.26
C ARG A 2 -21.79 1.64 13.30
N GLN A 3 -21.78 2.81 13.94
CA GLN A 3 -20.56 3.62 14.08
C GLN A 3 -19.46 2.87 14.84
N ASN A 4 -19.82 2.19 15.94
CA ASN A 4 -18.86 1.41 16.73
C ASN A 4 -18.26 0.25 15.91
N LEU A 5 -19.08 -0.46 15.13
CA LEU A 5 -18.62 -1.51 14.22
C LEU A 5 -17.67 -0.95 13.15
N MET A 6 -17.98 0.20 12.57
CA MET A 6 -17.12 0.86 11.57
C MET A 6 -15.79 1.33 12.17
N ASN A 7 -15.82 1.93 13.35
CA ASN A 7 -14.62 2.38 14.06
C ASN A 7 -13.73 1.18 14.43
N TYR A 8 -14.32 0.09 14.92
CA TYR A 8 -13.57 -1.12 15.23
C TYR A 8 -13.09 -1.87 13.99
N GLY A 9 -13.81 -1.74 12.86
CA GLY A 9 -13.36 -2.21 11.56
C GLY A 9 -12.02 -1.60 11.17
N LYS A 10 -11.83 -0.29 11.40
CA LYS A 10 -10.54 0.38 11.16
C LYS A 10 -9.41 -0.19 12.03
N VAL A 11 -9.71 -0.56 13.28
CA VAL A 11 -8.75 -1.20 14.20
C VAL A 11 -8.40 -2.61 13.72
N PHE A 12 -9.40 -3.38 13.28
CA PHE A 12 -9.20 -4.71 12.71
C PHE A 12 -8.35 -4.69 11.43
N THR A 13 -8.50 -3.67 10.57
CA THR A 13 -7.64 -3.49 9.39
C THR A 13 -6.18 -3.27 9.77
N LYS A 14 -5.90 -2.58 10.87
CA LYS A 14 -4.53 -2.34 11.35
C LYS A 14 -3.91 -3.55 12.05
N TYR A 15 -4.71 -4.33 12.77
CA TYR A 15 -4.26 -5.49 13.55
C TYR A 15 -5.05 -6.76 13.23
N PRO A 16 -4.96 -7.28 11.99
CA PRO A 16 -5.82 -8.40 11.55
C PRO A 16 -5.46 -9.74 12.18
N LYS A 17 -4.22 -9.90 12.66
CA LYS A 17 -3.71 -11.15 13.27
C LYS A 17 -3.93 -11.21 14.78
N ASP A 18 -4.33 -10.12 15.42
CA ASP A 18 -4.61 -10.10 16.86
C ASP A 18 -5.92 -10.87 17.16
N PRO A 19 -5.85 -11.98 17.93
CA PRO A 19 -7.03 -12.78 18.28
C PRO A 19 -8.10 -11.99 19.05
N TYR A 20 -7.69 -11.03 19.89
CA TYR A 20 -8.60 -10.25 20.71
C TYR A 20 -9.41 -9.27 19.86
N VAL A 21 -8.72 -8.53 18.99
CA VAL A 21 -9.35 -7.58 18.04
C VAL A 21 -10.30 -8.32 17.10
N LYS A 22 -9.88 -9.47 16.56
CA LYS A 22 -10.70 -10.31 15.69
C LYS A 22 -11.97 -10.80 16.39
N LYS A 23 -11.85 -11.38 17.60
CA LYS A 23 -12.99 -11.89 18.38
C LYS A 23 -13.98 -10.77 18.70
N HIS A 24 -13.48 -9.61 19.11
CA HIS A 24 -14.31 -8.46 19.46
C HIS A 24 -15.07 -7.90 18.25
N PHE A 25 -14.39 -7.75 17.10
CA PHE A 25 -15.01 -7.30 15.86
C PHE A 25 -16.17 -8.21 15.44
N TYR A 26 -15.95 -9.53 15.40
CA TYR A 26 -17.03 -10.46 15.01
C TYR A 26 -18.16 -10.53 16.03
N LYS A 27 -17.90 -10.32 17.33
CA LYS A 27 -18.95 -10.18 18.34
C LYS A 27 -19.84 -8.97 18.04
N LEU A 28 -19.24 -7.79 17.87
CA LEU A 28 -19.95 -6.56 17.51
C LEU A 28 -20.72 -6.72 16.19
N TYR A 29 -20.13 -7.39 15.20
CA TYR A 29 -20.77 -7.65 13.91
C TYR A 29 -22.04 -8.50 14.06
N ARG A 30 -22.00 -9.56 14.87
CA ARG A 30 -23.17 -10.42 15.16
C ARG A 30 -24.27 -9.65 15.89
N GLU A 31 -23.89 -8.86 16.91
CA GLU A 31 -24.83 -8.04 17.69
C GLU A 31 -25.52 -6.98 16.81
N TYR A 32 -24.75 -6.33 15.94
CA TYR A 32 -25.28 -5.39 14.96
C TYR A 32 -26.27 -6.07 14.01
N ASN A 33 -25.90 -7.23 13.43
CA ASN A 33 -26.79 -7.96 12.54
C ASN A 33 -28.07 -8.43 13.22
N LYS A 34 -27.99 -8.90 14.48
CA LYS A 34 -29.16 -9.25 15.29
C LYS A 34 -30.07 -8.04 15.47
N SER A 35 -29.51 -6.91 15.89
CA SER A 35 -30.25 -5.66 16.11
C SER A 35 -30.87 -5.13 14.82
N ARG A 36 -30.16 -5.24 13.69
CA ARG A 36 -30.67 -4.86 12.36
C ARG A 36 -31.89 -5.68 11.99
N LYS A 37 -31.83 -7.01 12.13
CA LYS A 37 -32.96 -7.92 11.84
C LYS A 37 -34.16 -7.63 12.73
N VAL A 38 -33.94 -7.41 14.03
CA VAL A 38 -35.02 -7.05 14.97
C VAL A 38 -35.67 -5.73 14.57
N LYS A 39 -34.88 -4.66 14.36
CA LYS A 39 -35.42 -3.36 13.94
C LYS A 39 -36.18 -3.44 12.62
N GLN A 40 -35.69 -4.22 11.66
CA GLN A 40 -36.38 -4.45 10.40
C GLN A 40 -37.74 -5.12 10.61
N LYS A 41 -37.79 -6.17 11.44
CA LYS A 41 -39.04 -6.87 11.77
C LYS A 41 -40.02 -5.93 12.50
N THR A 42 -39.54 -5.20 13.51
CA THR A 42 -40.36 -4.23 14.25
C THR A 42 -40.90 -3.14 13.34
N TYR A 43 -40.08 -2.58 12.44
CA TYR A 43 -40.55 -1.56 11.50
C TYR A 43 -41.66 -2.10 10.59
N LYS A 44 -41.50 -3.30 10.02
CA LYS A 44 -42.54 -3.93 9.20
C LYS A 44 -43.83 -4.17 9.98
N ASN A 45 -43.72 -4.69 11.20
CA ASN A 45 -44.88 -4.95 12.04
C ASN A 45 -45.62 -3.67 12.41
N ASN A 46 -44.88 -2.62 12.78
CA ASN A 46 -45.46 -1.32 13.11
C ASN A 46 -46.18 -0.71 11.90
N LEU A 47 -45.59 -0.82 10.70
CA LEU A 47 -46.20 -0.34 9.47
C LEU A 47 -47.48 -1.10 9.11
N LEU A 48 -47.49 -2.43 9.29
CA LEU A 48 -48.70 -3.24 9.09
C LEU A 48 -49.80 -2.86 10.08
N GLN A 49 -49.45 -2.71 11.36
CA GLN A 49 -50.39 -2.30 12.39
C GLN A 49 -50.93 -0.89 12.11
N GLU A 50 -50.08 0.04 11.68
CA GLU A 50 -50.48 1.38 11.26
C GLU A 50 -51.47 1.32 10.09
N LEU A 51 -51.19 0.51 9.06
CA LEU A 51 -52.10 0.31 7.92
C LEU A 51 -53.45 -0.30 8.35
N GLU A 52 -53.44 -1.31 9.21
CA GLU A 52 -54.67 -1.93 9.75
C GLU A 52 -55.50 -0.89 10.53
N THR A 53 -54.87 -0.05 11.34
CA THR A 53 -55.58 0.99 12.11
C THR A 53 -56.09 2.13 11.21
N LEU A 54 -55.36 2.50 10.16
CA LEU A 54 -55.73 3.61 9.27
C LEU A 54 -56.79 3.22 8.23
N HIS A 55 -56.90 1.93 7.91
CA HIS A 55 -57.88 1.43 6.95
C HIS A 55 -59.31 1.91 7.27
N ASP A 56 -59.71 1.83 8.54
CA ASP A 56 -61.06 2.21 8.98
C ASP A 56 -61.15 3.67 9.46
N ASN A 57 -60.05 4.23 10.00
CA ASN A 57 -60.07 5.53 10.67
C ASN A 57 -59.66 6.71 9.76
N ASN A 58 -58.81 6.49 8.75
CA ASN A 58 -58.35 7.55 7.85
C ASN A 58 -57.84 6.99 6.51
N PRO A 59 -58.74 6.80 5.52
CA PRO A 59 -58.40 6.19 4.25
C PRO A 59 -57.40 7.03 3.43
N SER A 60 -57.36 8.36 3.59
CA SER A 60 -56.43 9.23 2.86
C SER A 60 -54.97 8.96 3.25
N LEU A 61 -54.68 8.84 4.54
CA LEU A 61 -53.34 8.51 5.04
C LEU A 61 -52.94 7.07 4.67
N TYR A 62 -53.90 6.14 4.71
CA TYR A 62 -53.68 4.76 4.27
C TYR A 62 -53.18 4.71 2.81
N TRP A 63 -53.89 5.36 1.88
CA TRP A 63 -53.50 5.37 0.46
C TRP A 63 -52.15 6.07 0.23
N LYS A 64 -51.84 7.11 1.01
CA LYS A 64 -50.53 7.79 0.95
C LYS A 64 -49.37 6.89 1.40
N ILE A 65 -49.57 6.09 2.44
CA ILE A 65 -48.55 5.11 2.86
C ILE A 65 -48.38 4.04 1.78
N LEU A 66 -49.49 3.57 1.19
CA LEU A 66 -49.46 2.56 0.14
C LEU A 66 -48.77 3.05 -1.14
N SER A 67 -49.03 4.29 -1.57
CA SER A 67 -48.37 4.89 -2.74
C SER A 67 -46.86 5.02 -2.52
N ASN A 68 -46.43 5.47 -1.35
CA ASN A 68 -45.01 5.58 -0.99
C ASN A 68 -44.29 4.21 -0.94
N LEU A 69 -45.01 3.12 -0.67
CA LEU A 69 -44.45 1.77 -0.70
C LEU A 69 -44.33 1.24 -2.13
N GLN A 70 -45.27 1.59 -3.01
CA GLN A 70 -45.26 1.20 -4.42
C GLN A 70 -44.16 1.93 -5.21
N GLU A 71 -43.99 3.24 -5.01
CA GLU A 71 -42.95 4.04 -5.68
C GLU A 71 -41.53 3.54 -5.38
N LYS A 72 -41.26 3.08 -4.16
CA LYS A 72 -39.94 2.53 -3.78
C LYS A 72 -39.57 1.23 -4.49
N HIS A 73 -40.54 0.53 -5.08
CA HIS A 73 -40.28 -0.71 -5.81
C HIS A 73 -39.86 -0.48 -7.27
N THR A 74 -40.11 0.72 -7.81
CA THR A 74 -39.71 1.10 -9.17
C THR A 74 -38.29 1.66 -9.28
N ASP A 75 -37.63 1.96 -8.16
CA ASP A 75 -36.28 2.54 -8.10
C ASP A 75 -35.14 1.53 -8.17
N THR A 76 -35.36 0.35 -8.78
CA THR A 76 -34.28 -0.64 -9.00
C THR A 76 -33.15 -0.15 -9.92
N ASN A 77 -33.27 1.04 -10.51
CA ASN A 77 -32.22 1.66 -11.32
C ASN A 77 -31.47 2.83 -10.66
N GLU A 78 -31.87 3.30 -9.48
CA GLU A 78 -31.24 4.49 -8.87
C GLU A 78 -29.80 4.26 -8.39
N ASN A 79 -29.38 3.00 -8.23
CA ASN A 79 -28.01 2.66 -7.82
C ASN A 79 -27.13 2.13 -8.97
N CYS A 80 -27.62 2.15 -10.21
CA CYS A 80 -26.85 1.65 -11.34
C CYS A 80 -25.89 2.73 -11.84
N ILE A 81 -24.64 2.69 -11.36
CA ILE A 81 -23.56 3.54 -11.87
C ILE A 81 -23.42 3.27 -13.37
N THR A 82 -23.59 4.31 -14.18
CA THR A 82 -23.50 4.16 -15.64
C THR A 82 -22.07 3.77 -16.06
N PRO A 83 -21.90 3.04 -17.17
CA PRO A 83 -20.57 2.71 -17.68
C PRO A 83 -19.66 3.93 -17.88
N SER A 84 -20.23 5.08 -18.24
CA SER A 84 -19.51 6.34 -18.39
C SER A 84 -19.00 6.89 -17.05
N MET A 85 -19.78 6.77 -15.97
CA MET A 85 -19.31 7.14 -14.62
C MET A 85 -18.17 6.24 -14.15
N TRP A 86 -18.23 4.94 -14.45
CA TRP A 86 -17.13 4.02 -14.18
C TRP A 86 -15.86 4.39 -14.95
N LEU A 87 -15.99 4.62 -16.26
CA LEU A 87 -14.87 5.00 -17.11
C LEU A 87 -14.20 6.28 -16.59
N LYS A 88 -15.00 7.31 -16.28
CA LYS A 88 -14.49 8.57 -15.72
C LYS A 88 -13.78 8.35 -14.37
N HIS A 89 -14.34 7.51 -13.51
CA HIS A 89 -13.73 7.20 -12.21
C HIS A 89 -12.36 6.54 -12.38
N PHE A 90 -12.25 5.51 -13.22
CA PHE A 90 -11.00 4.80 -13.43
C PHE A 90 -9.97 5.62 -14.23
N GLN A 91 -10.41 6.49 -15.14
CA GLN A 91 -9.53 7.47 -15.79
C GLN A 91 -8.89 8.40 -14.75
N GLY A 92 -9.67 8.97 -13.84
CA GLY A 92 -9.14 9.82 -12.77
C GLY A 92 -8.22 9.10 -11.78
N LEU A 93 -8.41 7.79 -11.58
CA LEU A 93 -7.47 6.98 -10.77
C LEU A 93 -6.13 6.74 -11.48
N ASN A 94 -6.14 6.69 -12.82
CA ASN A 94 -4.96 6.50 -13.66
C ASN A 94 -4.26 7.79 -14.07
N GLU A 95 -4.87 8.96 -13.82
CA GLU A 95 -4.19 10.24 -13.96
C GLU A 95 -2.99 10.27 -13.01
N GLY A 96 -1.79 10.39 -13.58
CA GLY A 96 -0.55 10.43 -12.82
C GLY A 96 -0.59 11.58 -11.83
N LYS A 97 -0.55 11.27 -10.53
CA LYS A 97 -0.47 12.29 -9.48
C LYS A 97 0.71 13.21 -9.77
N GLU A 98 0.52 14.53 -9.67
CA GLU A 98 1.56 15.52 -10.00
C GLU A 98 2.90 15.25 -9.31
N HIS A 99 2.88 14.79 -8.05
CA HIS A 99 4.06 14.34 -7.31
C HIS A 99 4.86 13.25 -8.05
N PHE A 100 4.18 12.30 -8.68
CA PHE A 100 4.82 11.18 -9.37
C PHE A 100 5.48 11.64 -10.67
N LEU A 101 4.81 12.52 -11.42
CA LEU A 101 5.36 13.13 -12.63
C LEU A 101 6.58 14.01 -12.31
N SER A 102 6.50 14.81 -11.25
CA SER A 102 7.62 15.62 -10.76
C SER A 102 8.82 14.75 -10.38
N ARG A 103 8.58 13.64 -9.68
CA ARG A 103 9.63 12.70 -9.30
C ARG A 103 10.27 12.00 -10.51
N ILE A 104 9.49 11.63 -11.52
CA ILE A 104 10.02 11.06 -12.77
C ILE A 104 10.94 12.07 -13.45
N ASN A 105 10.51 13.32 -13.61
CA ASN A 105 11.32 14.37 -14.24
C ASN A 105 12.62 14.63 -13.45
N GLU A 106 12.57 14.63 -12.12
CA GLU A 106 13.75 14.76 -11.27
C GLU A 106 14.75 13.60 -11.49
N LEU A 107 14.24 12.37 -11.56
CA LEU A 107 15.06 11.18 -11.79
C LEU A 107 15.69 11.17 -13.18
N GLU A 108 14.93 11.54 -14.21
CA GLU A 108 15.45 11.68 -15.57
C GLU A 108 16.52 12.78 -15.65
N GLY A 109 16.33 13.90 -14.95
CA GLY A 109 17.32 14.96 -14.85
C GLY A 109 18.63 14.48 -14.20
N LYS A 110 18.54 13.72 -13.11
CA LYS A 110 19.70 13.12 -12.46
C LYS A 110 20.40 12.09 -13.36
N LEU A 111 19.64 11.28 -14.08
CA LEU A 111 20.19 10.27 -14.97
C LEU A 111 21.00 10.92 -16.10
N LYS A 112 20.43 11.92 -16.77
CA LYS A 112 21.15 12.73 -17.79
C LYS A 112 22.39 13.42 -17.24
N SER A 113 22.34 13.92 -16.00
CA SER A 113 23.52 14.53 -15.39
C SER A 113 24.63 13.49 -15.16
N LEU A 114 24.27 12.27 -14.75
CA LEU A 114 25.22 11.21 -14.42
C LEU A 114 25.79 10.53 -15.67
N GLU A 115 25.03 10.43 -16.76
CA GLU A 115 25.51 9.91 -18.05
C GLU A 115 26.72 10.69 -18.59
N ASN A 116 26.80 11.99 -18.29
CA ASN A 116 27.89 12.86 -18.77
C ASN A 116 29.05 13.00 -17.78
N VAL A 117 28.93 12.41 -16.58
CA VAL A 117 30.04 12.40 -15.62
C VAL A 117 31.02 11.32 -16.03
N LYS A 118 32.29 11.69 -16.23
CA LYS A 118 33.38 10.72 -16.37
C LYS A 118 33.39 9.82 -15.13
N CYS A 119 33.03 8.56 -15.30
CA CYS A 119 33.31 7.56 -14.29
C CYS A 119 34.83 7.45 -14.14
N TYR A 120 35.31 7.68 -12.92
CA TYR A 120 36.72 7.46 -12.59
C TYR A 120 36.97 5.95 -12.57
N ASN A 121 37.56 5.44 -13.65
CA ASN A 121 38.01 4.05 -13.74
C ASN A 121 39.35 3.87 -13.01
N GLU A 122 39.46 4.31 -11.75
CA GLU A 122 40.67 4.13 -10.92
C GLU A 122 41.12 2.66 -10.86
N LEU A 123 40.18 1.72 -11.03
CA LEU A 123 40.42 0.28 -11.10
C LEU A 123 40.94 -0.22 -12.46
N ASP A 124 40.81 0.56 -13.53
CA ASP A 124 41.35 0.21 -14.86
C ASP A 124 42.74 0.81 -15.11
N PHE A 125 43.24 1.67 -14.21
CA PHE A 125 44.60 2.18 -14.36
C PHE A 125 45.61 1.09 -13.98
N PRO A 126 46.66 0.89 -14.79
CA PRO A 126 47.77 0.04 -14.40
C PRO A 126 48.43 0.62 -13.15
N ILE A 127 48.66 -0.23 -12.15
CA ILE A 127 49.35 0.14 -10.91
C ILE A 127 50.77 0.62 -11.28
N PRO A 128 51.17 1.86 -10.95
CA PRO A 128 52.47 2.39 -11.31
C PRO A 128 53.58 1.68 -10.54
N GLU A 129 54.73 1.47 -11.19
CA GLU A 129 55.88 0.78 -10.58
C GLU A 129 56.36 1.46 -9.29
N SER A 130 56.25 2.79 -9.21
CA SER A 130 56.58 3.55 -7.99
C SER A 130 55.73 3.15 -6.79
N GLU A 131 54.44 2.90 -6.99
CA GLU A 131 53.52 2.46 -5.94
C GLU A 131 53.84 1.02 -5.51
N ILE A 132 54.21 0.16 -6.44
CA ILE A 132 54.66 -1.21 -6.15
C ILE A 132 55.93 -1.17 -5.31
N VAL A 133 56.93 -0.37 -5.69
CA VAL A 133 58.19 -0.22 -4.96
C VAL A 133 57.95 0.35 -3.56
N ASP A 134 57.07 1.34 -3.44
CA ASP A 134 56.76 1.98 -2.16
C ASP A 134 55.93 1.06 -1.23
N ALA A 135 55.09 0.18 -1.80
CA ALA A 135 54.42 -0.87 -1.06
C ALA A 135 55.41 -1.93 -0.57
N ILE A 136 56.35 -2.36 -1.43
CA ILE A 136 57.41 -3.32 -1.07
C ILE A 136 58.29 -2.77 0.06
N SER A 137 58.65 -1.48 0.01
CA SER A 137 59.52 -0.85 1.01
C SER A 137 58.88 -0.79 2.41
N LYS A 138 57.54 -0.72 2.47
CA LYS A 138 56.75 -0.65 3.72
C LYS A 138 56.48 -2.03 4.33
N ILE A 139 56.78 -3.12 3.64
CA ILE A 139 56.64 -4.48 4.18
C ILE A 139 57.72 -4.70 5.25
N LYS A 140 57.29 -5.10 6.46
CA LYS A 140 58.22 -5.48 7.54
C LYS A 140 59.04 -6.69 7.13
N LYS A 141 60.36 -6.64 7.34
CA LYS A 141 61.29 -7.74 7.08
C LYS A 141 60.76 -9.05 7.67
N ASN A 142 60.87 -10.16 6.92
CA ASN A 142 60.46 -11.53 7.29
C ASN A 142 58.97 -11.78 7.50
N LYS A 143 58.06 -10.96 6.94
CA LYS A 143 56.61 -11.21 7.00
C LYS A 143 55.99 -11.85 5.76
N SER A 144 56.71 -11.89 4.63
CA SER A 144 56.25 -12.59 3.43
C SER A 144 56.93 -13.97 3.36
N PRO A 145 56.19 -15.07 3.10
CA PRO A 145 56.80 -16.35 2.83
C PRO A 145 57.69 -16.19 1.60
N VAL A 146 58.96 -16.52 1.78
CA VAL A 146 60.04 -16.39 0.81
C VAL A 146 59.69 -17.18 -0.47
N PHE A 147 59.18 -16.50 -1.49
CA PHE A 147 59.26 -16.93 -2.89
C PHE A 147 60.65 -16.54 -3.44
N LEU A 148 61.71 -17.04 -2.80
CA LEU A 148 63.06 -16.99 -3.35
C LEU A 148 63.56 -18.42 -3.47
N ARG A 149 63.15 -19.13 -4.53
CA ARG A 149 63.92 -20.30 -4.95
C ARG A 149 63.87 -20.75 -6.41
N GLU A 150 63.16 -20.08 -7.33
CA GLU A 150 63.13 -20.61 -8.72
C GLU A 150 63.61 -19.69 -9.84
N HIS A 151 63.78 -18.38 -9.65
CA HIS A 151 64.28 -17.50 -10.73
C HIS A 151 65.45 -16.62 -10.30
N GLY A 152 66.63 -17.23 -10.19
CA GLY A 152 67.87 -16.78 -10.86
C GLY A 152 68.47 -15.38 -10.63
N PHE A 153 68.00 -14.54 -9.71
CA PHE A 153 68.65 -13.24 -9.46
C PHE A 153 69.72 -13.33 -8.36
N PRO A 154 70.98 -12.94 -8.64
CA PRO A 154 72.08 -13.06 -7.70
C PRO A 154 71.92 -12.05 -6.55
N VAL A 155 72.03 -12.55 -5.32
CA VAL A 155 72.15 -11.72 -4.12
C VAL A 155 73.55 -11.15 -4.12
N MET A 156 73.68 -9.82 -4.29
CA MET A 156 74.91 -9.10 -3.99
C MET A 156 75.10 -9.11 -2.47
N GLU A 157 75.99 -9.98 -1.99
CA GLU A 157 76.51 -9.92 -0.63
C GLU A 157 77.41 -8.67 -0.52
N ASN A 158 76.96 -7.67 0.24
CA ASN A 158 77.82 -6.57 0.67
C ASN A 158 78.74 -7.10 1.78
N THR A 159 79.98 -7.41 1.43
CA THR A 159 81.11 -7.43 2.37
C THR A 159 81.51 -6.00 2.72
N MET A 160 81.48 -5.71 4.03
CA MET A 160 82.07 -4.58 4.78
C MET A 160 81.71 -3.16 4.35
#